data_AF-A0A8B7DI47-F1
#
_entry.id   AF-A0A8B7DI47-F1
#
_cell.length_a   1.000
_cell.length_b   1.000
_cell.length_c   1.000
_cell.angle_alpha   90.00
_cell.angle_beta   90.00
_cell.angle_gamma   90.00
#
_symmetry.space_group_name_H-M   'P 1'
#
loop_
_entity.id
_entity.type
_entity.pdbx_description
1 polymer ?
#
loop_
_entity_poly.entity_id
_entity_poly.type
_entity_poly.pdbx_seq_one_letter_code
_entity_poly.pdbx_strand_id
1 'polypeptide(L)'
;MKVYINFVFLLLFIGKALLKEFEADIIFGGDISFDSPIRVASGSSCPYPEILKYVAKYFKNADFNMINLEAPFVLKQNENLTFFPNKGIHNKAWPESVEALTSAGIKSVTLANNHISDYGGDSVDLTTKILFYNKIDYVGITYGESPPYSPQKPLIKEINGIKVGFLGYCGDETGECEMFRAGVKTSTALLRKQTVEYDLQQLKVPKFNIFLTYPTFYKEIYNIAMSFGIKCSPDDPIPAYLLKNNLQTFIHIWVEIVNLSLESSSIDCLKSATLLPIMKKLDTENFKNYRPVSNLVFISKLIERVVSNRLDSHMTTNNLHIEYQYGYKKHHSTATLLLKLTNDIFELFDKNTPSVLMLLDLSAAFDTIDQQKLLGLLTSEIGIMDSAHKWFESFLVNRTQNVKIDYCNSLYFGIERSLLKKLQSVQNCAARLVFKTRIENQINDQTLAGQNNSKEIHAKATELSRQSRGPASYTELFKVQLTKTGIKSAYFLPVRVFGDKNGCIQPKPKVEDNWIEVCGPQDDNCYVPRPGSPQY
;
A
#
# COMPACT_ATOMS: atom_id res chain seq x y z
N MET A 1 32.59 -26.37 -19.94
CA MET A 1 32.96 -25.76 -21.24
C MET A 1 32.22 -24.42 -21.34
N LYS A 2 32.96 -23.32 -21.54
CA LYS A 2 32.55 -21.88 -21.64
C LYS A 2 31.94 -21.26 -20.36
N VAL A 3 32.71 -20.68 -19.44
CA VAL A 3 33.31 -19.32 -19.43
C VAL A 3 32.37 -18.22 -19.95
N TYR A 4 31.84 -17.42 -19.01
CA TYR A 4 31.57 -15.99 -19.19
C TYR A 4 31.88 -15.26 -17.87
N ILE A 5 33.19 -15.11 -17.62
CA ILE A 5 33.76 -14.04 -16.79
C ILE A 5 33.97 -12.88 -17.78
N ASN A 6 33.18 -11.80 -17.63
CA ASN A 6 33.43 -10.41 -18.07
C ASN A 6 32.14 -9.64 -18.42
N PHE A 7 31.33 -9.28 -17.41
CA PHE A 7 30.36 -8.17 -17.58
C PHE A 7 30.21 -7.25 -16.36
N VAL A 8 30.91 -7.53 -15.24
CA VAL A 8 30.76 -6.76 -13.98
C VAL A 8 31.66 -5.51 -13.93
N PHE A 9 32.68 -5.40 -14.78
CA PHE A 9 33.62 -4.27 -14.74
C PHE A 9 33.22 -3.04 -15.58
N LEU A 10 32.10 -3.07 -16.31
CA LEU A 10 31.63 -1.92 -17.10
C LEU A 10 30.41 -1.18 -16.50
N LEU A 11 29.76 -1.72 -15.47
CA LEU A 11 28.60 -1.06 -14.82
C LEU A 11 29.00 -0.14 -13.65
N LEU A 12 30.22 -0.28 -13.12
CA LEU A 12 30.73 0.54 -12.01
C LEU A 12 31.23 1.93 -12.45
N PHE A 13 31.31 2.22 -13.75
CA PHE A 13 31.66 3.56 -14.27
C PHE A 13 30.51 4.29 -14.99
N ILE A 14 29.30 3.71 -15.00
CA ILE A 14 28.09 4.38 -15.52
C ILE A 14 27.18 4.89 -14.37
N GLY A 15 27.38 4.38 -13.14
CA GLY A 15 26.54 4.65 -11.97
C GLY A 15 26.58 6.07 -11.36
N LYS A 16 27.31 7.03 -11.93
CA LYS A 16 27.27 8.45 -11.53
C LYS A 16 26.88 9.43 -12.63
N ALA A 17 26.66 8.95 -13.86
CA ALA A 17 26.29 9.79 -15.00
C ALA A 17 24.86 9.55 -15.51
N LEU A 18 24.07 8.65 -14.90
CA LEU A 18 22.75 8.23 -15.40
C LEU A 18 21.68 8.00 -14.32
N LEU A 19 21.72 8.70 -13.18
CA LEU A 19 20.53 8.88 -12.34
C LEU A 19 19.67 9.96 -12.99
N LYS A 20 18.97 9.60 -14.07
CA LYS A 20 17.84 10.40 -14.55
C LYS A 20 16.80 10.33 -13.44
N GLU A 21 16.46 11.45 -12.82
CA GLU A 21 15.26 11.51 -11.97
C GLU A 21 14.10 10.99 -12.82
N PHE A 22 13.50 9.88 -12.39
CA PHE A 22 12.34 9.30 -13.07
C PHE A 22 11.18 10.23 -12.72
N GLU A 23 10.91 11.18 -13.61
CA GLU A 23 9.79 12.11 -13.51
C GLU A 23 8.82 11.87 -14.64
N ALA A 24 7.52 11.90 -14.32
CA ALA A 24 6.45 11.79 -15.29
C ALA A 24 5.41 12.88 -15.06
N ASP A 25 5.12 13.65 -16.11
CA ASP A 25 4.05 14.62 -16.14
C ASP A 25 2.77 13.95 -16.68
N ILE A 26 1.77 13.83 -15.82
CA ILE A 26 0.45 13.33 -16.18
C ILE A 26 -0.55 14.48 -16.19
N ILE A 27 -1.28 14.66 -17.29
CA ILE A 27 -2.34 15.67 -17.40
C ILE A 27 -3.71 15.02 -17.42
N PHE A 28 -4.60 15.50 -16.55
CA PHE A 28 -6.00 15.17 -16.50
C PHE A 28 -6.84 16.31 -17.04
N GLY A 29 -7.82 16.00 -17.88
CA GLY A 29 -8.89 16.91 -18.26
C GLY A 29 -10.21 16.46 -17.64
N GLY A 30 -11.10 17.43 -17.37
CA GLY A 30 -12.44 17.16 -16.88
C GLY A 30 -13.38 16.59 -17.95
N ASP A 31 -14.65 16.90 -17.79
CA ASP A 31 -15.74 16.35 -18.60
C ASP A 31 -15.67 16.83 -20.05
N ILE A 32 -15.67 15.86 -20.96
CA ILE A 32 -15.75 16.08 -22.40
C ILE A 32 -16.98 15.34 -22.91
N SER A 33 -17.91 16.13 -23.41
CA SER A 33 -19.11 15.67 -24.11
C SER A 33 -19.13 16.26 -25.52
N PHE A 34 -19.41 15.42 -26.50
CA PHE A 34 -19.64 15.83 -27.90
C PHE A 34 -21.14 15.91 -28.22
N ASP A 35 -22.00 15.92 -27.20
CA ASP A 35 -23.45 15.75 -27.35
C ASP A 35 -24.23 17.00 -27.73
N SER A 36 -23.75 18.18 -27.35
CA SER A 36 -24.33 19.40 -27.88
C SER A 36 -23.80 19.68 -29.28
N PRO A 37 -24.59 20.31 -30.15
CA PRO A 37 -24.12 20.59 -31.48
C PRO A 37 -22.99 21.61 -31.36
N ILE A 38 -21.78 21.13 -31.60
CA ILE A 38 -20.68 21.89 -32.18
C ILE A 38 -21.04 22.39 -33.61
N ARG A 39 -22.31 22.20 -34.01
CA ARG A 39 -23.01 22.84 -35.12
C ARG A 39 -23.87 23.98 -34.60
N VAL A 40 -23.44 25.21 -34.87
CA VAL A 40 -24.31 26.37 -34.66
C VAL A 40 -25.50 26.25 -35.62
N ALA A 41 -26.66 26.77 -35.20
CA ALA A 41 -27.86 26.94 -36.04
C ALA A 41 -27.62 27.71 -37.36
N SER A 42 -26.41 28.24 -37.59
CA SER A 42 -25.94 28.92 -38.80
C SER A 42 -25.38 27.99 -39.89
N GLY A 43 -25.32 26.67 -39.68
CA GLY A 43 -24.81 25.71 -40.68
C GLY A 43 -23.28 25.61 -40.76
N SER A 44 -22.54 26.30 -39.89
CA SER A 44 -21.10 26.10 -39.71
C SER A 44 -20.84 25.02 -38.66
N SER A 45 -20.16 23.93 -39.06
CA SER A 45 -19.70 22.87 -38.17
C SER A 45 -18.25 23.11 -37.77
N CYS A 46 -17.93 23.18 -36.47
CA CYS A 46 -16.53 23.09 -36.08
C CYS A 46 -15.99 21.70 -36.45
N PRO A 47 -14.89 21.60 -37.20
CA PRO A 47 -14.25 20.31 -37.44
C PRO A 47 -13.82 19.69 -36.10
N TYR A 48 -14.01 18.37 -35.95
CA TYR A 48 -13.62 17.67 -34.71
C TYR A 48 -12.16 17.92 -34.29
N PRO A 49 -11.17 17.96 -35.20
CA PRO A 49 -9.78 18.30 -34.85
C PRO A 49 -9.59 19.66 -34.17
N GLU A 50 -10.49 20.61 -34.42
CA GLU A 50 -10.37 21.98 -33.93
C GLU A 50 -10.93 22.12 -32.50
N ILE A 51 -11.78 21.20 -32.02
CA ILE A 51 -12.51 21.35 -30.75
C ILE A 51 -11.57 21.54 -29.55
N LEU A 52 -10.46 20.81 -29.50
CA LEU A 52 -9.51 20.84 -28.39
C LEU A 52 -8.20 21.56 -28.76
N LYS A 53 -8.17 22.31 -29.87
CA LYS A 53 -6.94 22.85 -30.45
C LYS A 53 -6.08 23.67 -29.48
N TYR A 54 -6.68 24.57 -28.70
CA TYR A 54 -5.93 25.44 -27.79
C TYR A 54 -5.38 24.71 -26.56
N VAL A 55 -5.94 23.54 -26.21
CA VAL A 55 -5.47 22.72 -25.09
C VAL A 55 -4.65 21.50 -25.56
N ALA A 56 -4.71 21.15 -26.84
CA ALA A 56 -4.00 20.02 -27.43
C ALA A 56 -2.49 20.06 -27.19
N LYS A 57 -1.89 21.27 -27.13
CA LYS A 57 -0.45 21.42 -26.83
C LYS A 57 -0.07 20.81 -25.47
N TYR A 58 -0.93 20.95 -24.46
CA TYR A 58 -0.66 20.42 -23.12
C TYR A 58 -0.74 18.89 -23.11
N PHE A 59 -1.81 18.32 -23.67
CA PHE A 59 -1.99 16.87 -23.73
C PHE A 59 -0.88 16.18 -24.53
N LYS A 60 -0.45 16.76 -25.66
CA LYS A 60 0.65 16.21 -26.48
C LYS A 60 2.00 16.25 -25.78
N ASN A 61 2.25 17.27 -24.96
CA ASN A 61 3.50 17.42 -24.24
C ASN A 61 3.58 16.58 -22.95
N ALA A 62 2.45 16.07 -22.46
CA ALA A 62 2.41 15.22 -21.27
C ALA A 62 2.93 13.80 -21.55
N ASP A 63 3.65 13.21 -20.59
CA ASP A 63 4.11 11.82 -20.66
C ASP A 63 2.94 10.85 -20.67
N PHE A 64 1.85 11.19 -19.98
CA PHE A 64 0.56 10.51 -20.08
C PHE A 64 -0.60 11.50 -19.89
N ASN A 65 -1.78 11.17 -20.41
CA ASN A 65 -2.95 11.99 -20.17
C ASN A 65 -4.25 11.17 -20.14
N MET A 66 -5.24 11.69 -19.42
CA MET A 66 -6.56 11.10 -19.27
C MET A 66 -7.64 12.18 -19.22
N ILE A 67 -8.81 11.92 -19.78
CA ILE A 67 -9.99 12.82 -19.71
C ILE A 67 -11.24 12.04 -19.28
N ASN A 68 -12.29 12.72 -18.81
CA ASN A 68 -13.60 12.08 -18.60
C ASN A 68 -14.45 12.19 -19.87
N LEU A 69 -14.71 11.07 -20.55
CA LEU A 69 -15.57 11.03 -21.73
C LEU A 69 -17.00 10.72 -21.29
N GLU A 70 -17.85 11.74 -21.25
CA GLU A 70 -19.22 11.63 -20.74
C GLU A 70 -20.23 11.09 -21.74
N ALA A 71 -19.96 11.30 -23.02
CA ALA A 71 -20.88 10.95 -24.09
C ALA A 71 -20.55 9.58 -24.69
N PRO A 72 -21.42 8.56 -24.59
CA PRO A 72 -21.23 7.30 -25.30
C PRO A 72 -21.32 7.52 -26.81
N PHE A 73 -20.56 6.74 -27.58
CA PHE A 73 -20.69 6.73 -29.02
C PHE A 73 -21.98 6.03 -29.45
N VAL A 74 -22.75 6.71 -30.31
CA VAL A 74 -24.06 6.24 -30.79
C VAL A 74 -24.11 6.35 -32.32
N LEU A 75 -24.56 5.27 -32.98
CA LEU A 75 -24.83 5.31 -34.42
C LEU A 75 -26.05 6.18 -34.69
N LYS A 76 -26.03 6.96 -35.78
CA LYS A 76 -27.14 7.87 -36.16
C LYS A 76 -28.51 7.21 -36.16
N GLN A 77 -28.60 5.96 -36.62
CA GLN A 77 -29.85 5.19 -36.64
C GLN A 77 -30.43 4.89 -35.24
N ASN A 78 -29.61 4.97 -34.19
CA ASN A 78 -29.98 4.71 -32.80
C ASN A 78 -30.12 6.00 -31.97
N GLU A 79 -30.05 7.18 -32.59
CA GLU A 79 -29.95 8.46 -31.88
C GLU A 79 -31.17 8.82 -31.00
N ASN A 80 -32.30 8.14 -31.24
CA ASN A 80 -33.56 8.29 -30.51
C ASN A 80 -33.85 7.10 -29.57
N LEU A 81 -32.93 6.14 -29.46
CA LEU A 81 -33.08 4.93 -28.63
C LEU A 81 -32.41 5.09 -27.27
N THR A 82 -32.83 6.11 -26.51
CA THR A 82 -32.33 6.32 -25.14
C THR A 82 -32.80 5.19 -24.23
N PHE A 83 -31.92 4.71 -23.35
CA PHE A 83 -32.23 3.63 -22.42
C PHE A 83 -33.07 4.12 -21.22
N PHE A 84 -32.89 5.38 -20.82
CA PHE A 84 -33.59 6.00 -19.71
C PHE A 84 -34.46 7.18 -20.19
N PRO A 85 -35.65 6.96 -20.77
CA PRO A 85 -36.42 8.01 -21.45
C PRO A 85 -36.85 9.17 -20.54
N ASN A 86 -36.91 8.97 -19.22
CA ASN A 86 -37.26 9.99 -18.24
C ASN A 86 -36.06 10.74 -17.64
N LYS A 87 -34.83 10.45 -18.11
CA LYS A 87 -33.63 11.21 -17.70
C LYS A 87 -33.69 12.60 -18.33
N GLY A 88 -33.30 13.63 -17.57
CA GLY A 88 -33.42 15.02 -18.02
C GLY A 88 -32.50 15.39 -19.19
N ILE A 89 -31.27 14.85 -19.20
CA ILE A 89 -30.26 15.09 -20.23
C ILE A 89 -29.65 13.75 -20.66
N HIS A 90 -29.57 13.52 -21.97
CA HIS A 90 -28.93 12.35 -22.58
C HIS A 90 -27.76 12.78 -23.42
N ASN A 91 -26.55 12.35 -23.07
CA ASN A 91 -25.36 12.61 -23.86
C ASN A 91 -25.18 11.52 -24.94
N LYS A 92 -24.77 11.90 -26.16
CA LYS A 92 -24.25 11.03 -27.21
C LYS A 92 -23.08 11.67 -27.95
N ALA A 93 -22.20 10.84 -28.49
CA ALA A 93 -21.13 11.23 -29.37
C ALA A 93 -21.29 10.47 -30.70
N TRP A 94 -21.03 11.12 -31.83
CA TRP A 94 -21.00 10.41 -33.10
C TRP A 94 -19.63 9.76 -33.28
N PRO A 95 -19.50 8.55 -33.88
CA PRO A 95 -18.22 7.86 -34.02
C PRO A 95 -17.09 8.72 -34.59
N GLU A 96 -17.41 9.63 -35.52
CA GLU A 96 -16.47 10.55 -36.14
C GLU A 96 -15.84 11.55 -35.13
N SER A 97 -16.52 11.82 -34.01
CA SER A 97 -16.01 12.74 -32.98
C SER A 97 -14.78 12.23 -32.23
N VAL A 98 -14.43 10.95 -32.37
CA VAL A 98 -13.16 10.40 -31.87
C VAL A 98 -11.95 11.12 -32.46
N GLU A 99 -12.10 11.74 -33.64
CA GLU A 99 -11.07 12.55 -34.28
C GLU A 99 -10.63 13.76 -33.42
N ALA A 100 -11.54 14.30 -32.59
CA ALA A 100 -11.20 15.36 -31.64
C ALA A 100 -10.20 14.86 -30.59
N LEU A 101 -10.37 13.63 -30.11
CA LEU A 101 -9.50 13.00 -29.12
C LEU A 101 -8.13 12.68 -29.69
N THR A 102 -8.10 12.05 -30.87
CA THR A 102 -6.84 11.66 -31.53
C THR A 102 -6.04 12.88 -31.97
N SER A 103 -6.70 13.90 -32.53
CA SER A 103 -6.05 15.17 -32.94
C SER A 103 -5.48 15.96 -31.76
N ALA A 104 -6.12 15.87 -30.59
CA ALA A 104 -5.65 16.49 -29.36
C ALA A 104 -4.51 15.72 -28.68
N GLY A 105 -4.24 14.48 -29.09
CA GLY A 105 -3.21 13.62 -28.48
C GLY A 105 -3.67 12.95 -27.19
N ILE A 106 -4.97 12.66 -27.06
CA ILE A 106 -5.51 11.95 -25.89
C ILE A 106 -5.06 10.49 -25.89
N LYS A 107 -4.45 10.05 -24.79
CA LYS A 107 -3.91 8.71 -24.60
C LYS A 107 -4.90 7.77 -23.91
N SER A 108 -5.72 8.31 -23.01
CA SER A 108 -6.71 7.51 -22.28
C SER A 108 -7.94 8.30 -21.87
N VAL A 109 -9.03 7.59 -21.55
CA VAL A 109 -10.27 8.18 -21.04
C VAL A 109 -10.78 7.40 -19.82
N THR A 110 -11.46 8.07 -18.90
CA THR A 110 -12.38 7.40 -17.97
C THR A 110 -13.78 7.43 -18.57
N LEU A 111 -14.48 6.30 -18.46
CA LEU A 111 -15.88 6.14 -18.85
C LEU A 111 -16.78 6.07 -17.61
N ALA A 112 -16.23 6.35 -16.43
CA ALA A 112 -16.95 6.30 -15.18
C ALA A 112 -17.70 7.62 -14.92
N ASN A 113 -18.91 7.72 -15.46
CA ASN A 113 -19.80 8.87 -15.30
C ASN A 113 -21.26 8.43 -15.43
N ASN A 114 -22.19 9.31 -15.06
CA ASN A 114 -23.63 9.06 -15.01
C ASN A 114 -24.28 9.06 -16.40
N HIS A 115 -23.56 9.46 -17.45
CA HIS A 115 -24.06 9.63 -18.82
C HIS A 115 -23.64 8.52 -19.79
N ILE A 116 -22.63 7.73 -19.45
CA ILE A 116 -22.09 6.70 -20.35
C ILE A 116 -23.13 5.67 -20.80
N SER A 117 -24.22 5.49 -20.04
CA SER A 117 -25.28 4.52 -20.31
C SER A 117 -26.58 5.13 -20.84
N ASP A 118 -26.58 6.39 -21.27
CA ASP A 118 -27.77 7.08 -21.77
C ASP A 118 -28.45 6.36 -22.94
N TYR A 119 -27.67 5.60 -23.71
CA TYR A 119 -28.10 4.78 -24.84
C TYR A 119 -27.90 3.26 -24.62
N GLY A 120 -27.74 2.85 -23.36
CA GLY A 120 -27.67 1.45 -22.95
C GLY A 120 -26.33 0.78 -23.21
N GLY A 121 -26.22 -0.51 -22.82
CA GLY A 121 -24.95 -1.24 -22.79
C GLY A 121 -24.30 -1.44 -24.16
N ASP A 122 -25.11 -1.54 -25.22
CA ASP A 122 -24.60 -1.67 -26.59
C ASP A 122 -23.83 -0.41 -27.04
N SER A 123 -24.24 0.78 -26.56
CA SER A 123 -23.53 2.03 -26.83
C SER A 123 -22.20 2.12 -26.07
N VAL A 124 -22.14 1.54 -24.86
CA VAL A 124 -20.90 1.42 -24.08
C VAL A 124 -19.94 0.44 -24.77
N ASP A 125 -20.44 -0.69 -25.24
CA ASP A 125 -19.65 -1.67 -26.00
C ASP A 125 -19.14 -1.08 -27.33
N LEU A 126 -19.96 -0.29 -28.04
CA LEU A 126 -19.52 0.45 -29.22
C LEU A 126 -18.43 1.46 -28.87
N THR A 127 -18.59 2.18 -27.75
CA THR A 127 -17.62 3.17 -27.27
C THR A 127 -16.25 2.54 -27.03
N THR A 128 -16.21 1.44 -26.28
CA THR A 128 -14.95 0.73 -25.99
C THR A 128 -14.29 0.19 -27.26
N LYS A 129 -15.06 -0.27 -28.25
CA LYS A 129 -14.54 -0.70 -29.56
C LYS A 129 -13.91 0.46 -30.33
N ILE A 130 -14.58 1.61 -30.40
CA ILE A 130 -14.06 2.80 -31.10
C ILE A 130 -12.76 3.27 -30.45
N LEU A 131 -12.71 3.34 -29.12
CA LEU A 131 -11.50 3.71 -28.37
C LEU A 131 -10.34 2.72 -28.64
N PHE A 132 -10.63 1.42 -28.61
CA PHE A 132 -9.66 0.37 -28.91
C PHE A 132 -9.05 0.51 -30.31
N TYR A 133 -9.89 0.69 -31.35
CA TYR A 133 -9.40 0.85 -32.73
C TYR A 133 -8.58 2.13 -32.93
N ASN A 134 -8.82 3.16 -32.11
CA ASN A 134 -8.08 4.41 -32.13
C ASN A 134 -6.89 4.44 -31.15
N LYS A 135 -6.56 3.32 -30.50
CA LYS A 135 -5.46 3.20 -29.53
C LYS A 135 -5.58 4.15 -28.33
N ILE A 136 -6.81 4.42 -27.90
CA ILE A 136 -7.10 5.19 -26.70
C ILE A 136 -7.46 4.20 -25.60
N ASP A 137 -6.68 4.19 -24.51
CA ASP A 137 -6.96 3.32 -23.36
C ASP A 137 -8.20 3.81 -22.60
N TYR A 138 -8.86 2.93 -21.83
CA TYR A 138 -9.99 3.32 -21.01
C TYR A 138 -10.07 2.60 -19.66
N VAL A 139 -10.77 3.20 -18.70
CA VAL A 139 -11.10 2.65 -17.37
C VAL A 139 -12.55 2.96 -16.99
N GLY A 140 -13.02 2.37 -15.89
CA GLY A 140 -14.29 2.77 -15.28
C GLY A 140 -15.53 2.04 -15.77
N ILE A 141 -15.39 0.87 -16.39
CA ILE A 141 -16.51 0.03 -16.87
C ILE A 141 -16.59 -1.28 -16.09
N THR A 142 -17.81 -1.73 -15.83
CA THR A 142 -18.17 -3.01 -15.20
C THR A 142 -19.26 -3.73 -15.98
N TYR A 143 -19.44 -5.01 -15.70
CA TYR A 143 -20.39 -5.89 -16.39
C TYR A 143 -21.44 -6.46 -15.41
N GLY A 144 -22.60 -6.84 -15.94
CA GLY A 144 -23.73 -7.40 -15.21
C GLY A 144 -24.89 -6.40 -15.12
N GLU A 145 -26.12 -6.91 -15.22
CA GLU A 145 -27.36 -6.11 -15.21
C GLU A 145 -27.83 -5.76 -13.80
N SER A 146 -27.42 -6.54 -12.81
CA SER A 146 -27.77 -6.37 -11.39
C SER A 146 -26.56 -6.61 -10.47
N PRO A 147 -26.54 -6.03 -9.26
CA PRO A 147 -25.47 -6.26 -8.29
C PRO A 147 -25.39 -7.73 -7.82
N PRO A 148 -24.20 -8.24 -7.44
CA PRO A 148 -22.91 -7.58 -7.54
C PRO A 148 -22.42 -7.51 -9.00
N TYR A 149 -22.01 -6.34 -9.43
CA TYR A 149 -21.39 -6.16 -10.75
C TYR A 149 -19.99 -6.76 -10.77
N SER A 150 -19.50 -7.10 -11.96
CA SER A 150 -18.11 -7.53 -12.11
C SER A 150 -17.16 -6.42 -11.64
N PRO A 151 -15.95 -6.77 -11.17
CA PRO A 151 -14.91 -5.77 -10.97
C PRO A 151 -14.54 -5.08 -12.29
N GLN A 152 -14.04 -3.85 -12.21
CA GLN A 152 -13.53 -3.16 -13.39
C GLN A 152 -12.13 -3.71 -13.73
N LYS A 153 -11.73 -3.62 -15.00
CA LYS A 153 -10.36 -3.92 -15.40
C LYS A 153 -9.47 -2.69 -15.13
N PRO A 154 -8.44 -2.79 -14.28
CA PRO A 154 -7.53 -1.67 -14.06
C PRO A 154 -6.67 -1.38 -15.29
N LEU A 155 -6.34 -0.11 -15.51
CA LEU A 155 -5.35 0.30 -16.49
C LEU A 155 -4.00 0.53 -15.80
N ILE A 156 -2.99 -0.26 -16.16
CA ILE A 156 -1.63 -0.13 -15.61
C ILE A 156 -0.71 0.31 -16.73
N LYS A 157 0.02 1.41 -16.53
CA LYS A 157 0.97 1.97 -17.50
C LYS A 157 2.33 2.19 -16.86
N GLU A 158 3.38 1.94 -17.63
CA GLU A 158 4.74 2.34 -17.26
C GLU A 158 5.07 3.63 -18.01
N ILE A 159 5.19 4.74 -17.26
CA ILE A 159 5.38 6.09 -17.77
C ILE A 159 6.72 6.57 -17.23
N ASN A 160 7.69 6.80 -18.11
CA ASN A 160 9.07 7.17 -17.74
C ASN A 160 9.65 6.28 -16.61
N GLY A 161 9.42 4.96 -16.66
CA GLY A 161 9.91 4.01 -15.66
C GLY A 161 9.16 4.03 -14.31
N ILE A 162 8.03 4.74 -14.22
CA ILE A 162 7.10 4.73 -13.09
C ILE A 162 5.85 3.93 -13.49
N LYS A 163 5.47 2.93 -12.69
CA LYS A 163 4.24 2.16 -12.91
C LYS A 163 3.06 2.87 -12.24
N VAL A 164 2.08 3.29 -13.02
CA VAL A 164 0.88 4.01 -12.57
C VAL A 164 -0.36 3.18 -12.88
N GLY A 165 -1.23 3.02 -11.89
CA GLY A 165 -2.52 2.35 -12.01
C GLY A 165 -3.67 3.35 -12.02
N PHE A 166 -4.62 3.19 -12.94
CA PHE A 166 -5.81 4.03 -13.07
C PHE A 166 -7.06 3.18 -12.88
N LEU A 167 -8.03 3.74 -12.14
CA LEU A 167 -9.37 3.23 -11.90
C LEU A 167 -10.35 4.39 -12.05
N GLY A 168 -11.56 4.12 -12.55
CA GLY A 168 -12.62 5.11 -12.64
C GLY A 168 -13.82 4.65 -11.81
N TYR A 169 -14.51 5.58 -11.15
CA TYR A 169 -15.75 5.31 -10.44
C TYR A 169 -16.73 6.47 -10.62
N CYS A 170 -17.99 6.14 -10.82
CA CYS A 170 -19.11 7.07 -10.81
C CYS A 170 -19.75 7.00 -9.42
N GLY A 171 -19.66 8.09 -8.69
CA GLY A 171 -20.35 8.28 -7.42
C GLY A 171 -20.78 9.72 -7.30
N ASP A 172 -22.06 9.93 -7.03
CA ASP A 172 -22.66 11.23 -6.88
C ASP A 172 -23.55 11.25 -5.63
N GLU A 173 -23.62 12.40 -4.95
CA GLU A 173 -24.48 12.57 -3.77
C GLU A 173 -25.97 12.36 -4.10
N THR A 174 -26.33 12.53 -5.38
CA THR A 174 -27.68 12.37 -5.93
C THR A 174 -28.06 10.92 -6.23
N GLY A 175 -27.10 9.99 -6.30
CA GLY A 175 -27.33 8.57 -6.59
C GLY A 175 -27.71 8.26 -8.05
N GLU A 176 -27.57 9.22 -8.97
CA GLU A 176 -27.86 9.05 -10.39
C GLU A 176 -27.01 7.96 -11.03
N CYS A 177 -25.74 7.83 -10.62
CA CYS A 177 -24.86 6.77 -11.09
C CYS A 177 -25.48 5.39 -10.84
N GLU A 178 -26.07 5.17 -9.66
CA GLU A 178 -26.70 3.90 -9.32
C GLU A 178 -27.99 3.67 -10.10
N MET A 179 -28.80 4.72 -10.25
CA MET A 179 -30.05 4.68 -10.99
C MET A 179 -29.84 4.33 -12.47
N PHE A 180 -28.87 4.98 -13.11
CA PHE A 180 -28.59 4.83 -14.54
C PHE A 180 -27.62 3.67 -14.87
N ARG A 181 -27.14 2.96 -13.84
CA ARG A 181 -26.39 1.70 -13.99
C ARG A 181 -27.28 0.47 -14.00
N ALA A 182 -28.41 0.51 -13.29
CA ALA A 182 -29.30 -0.63 -13.08
C ALA A 182 -29.94 -1.11 -14.38
N GLY A 183 -29.95 -2.44 -14.60
CA GLY A 183 -30.53 -3.06 -15.79
C GLY A 183 -29.67 -2.97 -17.05
N VAL A 184 -28.51 -2.30 -17.00
CA VAL A 184 -27.59 -2.17 -18.14
C VAL A 184 -26.48 -3.22 -18.04
N LYS A 185 -26.28 -4.03 -19.08
CA LYS A 185 -25.31 -5.13 -19.05
C LYS A 185 -23.84 -4.68 -18.97
N THR A 186 -23.46 -3.64 -19.69
CA THR A 186 -22.12 -3.04 -19.67
C THR A 186 -22.27 -1.55 -19.34
N SER A 187 -21.67 -1.06 -18.25
CA SER A 187 -21.89 0.32 -17.79
C SER A 187 -20.83 0.75 -16.77
N THR A 188 -20.94 1.97 -16.24
CA THR A 188 -19.97 2.57 -15.31
C THR A 188 -19.68 1.69 -14.09
N ALA A 189 -18.44 1.72 -13.61
CA ALA A 189 -18.11 1.27 -12.26
C ALA A 189 -18.72 2.22 -11.23
N LEU A 190 -19.39 1.69 -10.20
CA LEU A 190 -19.98 2.49 -9.14
C LEU A 190 -18.98 2.74 -8.01
N LEU A 191 -18.98 3.95 -7.47
CA LEU A 191 -18.20 4.28 -6.28
C LEU A 191 -18.84 3.64 -5.04
N ARG A 192 -18.45 2.40 -4.77
CA ARG A 192 -18.85 1.68 -3.55
C ARG A 192 -17.59 1.25 -2.82
N LYS A 193 -17.53 1.49 -1.51
CA LYS A 193 -16.37 1.15 -0.68
C LYS A 193 -15.85 -0.27 -0.93
N GLN A 194 -16.73 -1.27 -0.96
CA GLN A 194 -16.35 -2.66 -1.20
C GLN A 194 -15.78 -2.89 -2.61
N THR A 195 -16.36 -2.25 -3.63
CA THR A 195 -15.88 -2.33 -5.02
C THR A 195 -14.52 -1.66 -5.15
N VAL A 196 -14.35 -0.47 -4.56
CA VAL A 196 -13.07 0.25 -4.54
C VAL A 196 -12.00 -0.55 -3.82
N GLU A 197 -12.31 -1.12 -2.65
CA GLU A 197 -11.38 -1.96 -1.90
C GLU A 197 -10.95 -3.20 -2.70
N TYR A 198 -11.88 -3.86 -3.39
CA TYR A 198 -11.58 -5.00 -4.25
C TYR A 198 -10.73 -4.62 -5.46
N ASP A 199 -11.11 -3.58 -6.20
CA ASP A 199 -10.41 -3.11 -7.39
C ASP A 199 -9.00 -2.57 -7.03
N LEU A 200 -8.84 -1.93 -5.86
CA LEU A 200 -7.53 -1.55 -5.32
C LEU A 200 -6.67 -2.77 -4.97
N GLN A 201 -7.26 -3.87 -4.50
CA GLN A 201 -6.53 -5.13 -4.32
C GLN A 201 -6.03 -5.67 -5.66
N GLN A 202 -6.84 -5.59 -6.72
CA GLN A 202 -6.45 -5.99 -8.07
C GLN A 202 -5.34 -5.09 -8.65
N LEU A 203 -5.38 -3.77 -8.41
CA LEU A 203 -4.31 -2.84 -8.80
C LEU A 203 -2.98 -3.10 -8.08
N LYS A 204 -3.04 -3.55 -6.83
CA LYS A 204 -1.88 -3.79 -5.97
C LYS A 204 -1.16 -5.11 -6.25
N VAL A 205 -1.61 -5.89 -7.24
CA VAL A 205 -0.88 -7.06 -7.73
C VAL A 205 -0.14 -6.65 -9.01
N PRO A 206 1.16 -6.26 -8.96
CA PRO A 206 2.21 -6.92 -8.17
C PRO A 206 3.02 -6.00 -7.23
N LYS A 207 3.57 -6.62 -6.17
CA LYS A 207 4.32 -6.07 -5.04
C LYS A 207 3.44 -5.29 -4.06
N PHE A 208 2.80 -6.05 -3.19
CA PHE A 208 2.11 -5.52 -2.04
C PHE A 208 3.04 -4.70 -1.13
N ASN A 209 2.43 -3.91 -0.25
CA ASN A 209 3.06 -3.45 0.96
C ASN A 209 2.34 -4.15 2.09
N ILE A 210 3.05 -4.98 2.84
CA ILE A 210 2.56 -5.43 4.13
C ILE A 210 2.25 -4.19 4.99
N PHE A 211 0.98 -4.02 5.38
CA PHE A 211 0.60 -3.07 6.41
C PHE A 211 0.99 -3.63 7.79
N LEU A 212 2.27 -3.54 8.14
CA LEU A 212 2.71 -3.74 9.52
C LEU A 212 2.33 -2.55 10.41
N THR A 213 1.87 -1.44 9.84
CA THR A 213 1.77 -0.14 10.51
C THR A 213 0.43 0.18 11.16
N TYR A 214 -0.59 -0.69 11.08
CA TYR A 214 -1.79 -0.42 11.87
C TYR A 214 -1.49 -0.68 13.35
N PRO A 215 -1.94 0.20 14.26
CA PRO A 215 -1.72 0.01 15.68
C PRO A 215 -2.25 -1.36 16.10
N THR A 216 -1.42 -2.09 16.83
CA THR A 216 -1.87 -3.20 17.64
C THR A 216 -2.78 -2.70 18.76
N PHE A 217 -3.79 -3.51 19.09
CA PHE A 217 -4.75 -3.22 20.15
C PHE A 217 -4.68 -4.26 21.25
N TYR A 218 -5.22 -3.91 22.42
CA TYR A 218 -5.28 -4.77 23.62
C TYR A 218 -5.65 -6.22 23.31
N LYS A 219 -6.69 -6.44 22.49
CA LYS A 219 -7.20 -7.78 22.15
C LYS A 219 -6.20 -8.62 21.36
N GLU A 220 -5.45 -8.03 20.44
CA GLU A 220 -4.41 -8.74 19.66
C GLU A 220 -3.30 -9.21 20.59
N ILE A 221 -2.78 -8.34 21.46
CA ILE A 221 -1.75 -8.68 22.43
C ILE A 221 -2.24 -9.70 23.47
N TYR A 222 -3.46 -9.52 23.99
CA TYR A 222 -4.07 -10.46 24.92
C TYR A 222 -4.12 -11.88 24.33
N ASN A 223 -4.62 -12.00 23.09
CA ASN A 223 -4.71 -13.30 22.41
C ASN A 223 -3.34 -13.93 22.17
N ILE A 224 -2.34 -13.13 21.80
CA ILE A 224 -0.96 -13.61 21.62
C ILE A 224 -0.38 -14.08 22.95
N ALA A 225 -0.53 -13.31 24.02
CA ALA A 225 -0.01 -13.65 25.34
C ALA A 225 -0.65 -14.94 25.89
N MET A 226 -1.95 -15.14 25.66
CA MET A 226 -2.68 -16.33 26.08
C MET A 226 -2.33 -17.58 25.26
N SER A 227 -2.18 -17.45 23.95
CA SER A 227 -1.90 -18.58 23.05
C SER A 227 -0.43 -19.02 23.08
N PHE A 228 0.50 -18.07 23.05
CA PHE A 228 1.93 -18.34 22.94
C PHE A 228 2.62 -18.47 24.30
N GLY A 229 2.01 -17.90 25.34
CA GLY A 229 2.52 -17.86 26.69
C GLY A 229 3.64 -16.85 26.90
N ILE A 230 3.79 -16.39 28.14
CA ILE A 230 4.85 -15.45 28.53
C ILE A 230 6.12 -16.25 28.87
N LYS A 231 7.07 -16.24 27.93
CA LYS A 231 8.39 -16.91 28.04
C LYS A 231 9.52 -15.88 28.10
N CYS A 232 9.91 -15.54 29.33
CA CYS A 232 11.00 -14.61 29.59
C CYS A 232 12.38 -15.25 29.36
N SER A 233 13.30 -14.44 28.89
CA SER A 233 14.74 -14.63 28.96
C SER A 233 15.29 -14.29 30.36
N PRO A 234 16.53 -14.71 30.66
CA PRO A 234 17.21 -14.29 31.89
C PRO A 234 17.48 -12.78 32.00
N ASP A 235 17.36 -12.04 30.90
CA ASP A 235 17.59 -10.58 30.86
C ASP A 235 16.28 -9.78 30.92
N ASP A 236 15.13 -10.45 31.00
CA ASP A 236 13.88 -9.75 31.24
C ASP A 236 13.87 -9.16 32.66
N PRO A 237 13.52 -7.87 32.83
CA PRO A 237 13.55 -7.22 34.13
C PRO A 237 12.46 -7.74 35.07
N ILE A 238 11.40 -8.35 34.52
CA ILE A 238 10.25 -8.83 35.27
C ILE A 238 10.08 -10.34 35.07
N PRO A 239 10.06 -11.15 36.15
CA PRO A 239 9.80 -12.58 36.07
C PRO A 239 8.47 -12.92 35.38
N ALA A 240 8.46 -13.99 34.59
CA ALA A 240 7.30 -14.42 33.82
C ALA A 240 6.02 -14.62 34.65
N TYR A 241 6.13 -15.06 35.91
CA TYR A 241 4.97 -15.27 36.77
C TYR A 241 4.28 -13.95 37.18
N LEU A 242 5.04 -12.86 37.37
CA LEU A 242 4.48 -11.55 37.69
C LEU A 242 3.76 -10.94 36.50
N LEU A 243 4.32 -11.11 35.29
CA LEU A 243 3.67 -10.68 34.06
C LEU A 243 2.36 -11.45 33.81
N LYS A 244 2.34 -12.77 34.09
CA LYS A 244 1.13 -13.60 33.98
C LYS A 244 0.04 -13.19 34.96
N ASN A 245 0.40 -12.97 36.22
CA ASN A 245 -0.57 -12.63 37.27
C ASN A 245 -1.15 -11.21 37.11
N ASN A 246 -0.44 -10.31 36.43
CA ASN A 246 -0.84 -8.91 36.24
C ASN A 246 -1.07 -8.56 34.77
N LEU A 247 -1.49 -9.54 33.96
CA LEU A 247 -1.59 -9.44 32.51
C LEU A 247 -2.34 -8.19 32.03
N GLN A 248 -3.48 -7.88 32.66
CA GLN A 248 -4.33 -6.75 32.26
C GLN A 248 -3.60 -5.41 32.33
N THR A 249 -2.73 -5.23 33.34
CA THR A 249 -1.96 -3.99 33.50
C THR A 249 -0.86 -3.89 32.44
N PHE A 250 -0.13 -4.99 32.24
CA PHE A 250 1.03 -4.99 31.34
C PHE A 250 0.65 -4.94 29.85
N ILE A 251 -0.52 -5.45 29.46
CA ILE A 251 -0.95 -5.42 28.06
C ILE A 251 -1.01 -3.98 27.52
N HIS A 252 -1.50 -3.02 28.31
CA HIS A 252 -1.56 -1.62 27.86
C HIS A 252 -0.17 -1.08 27.50
N ILE A 253 0.83 -1.35 28.34
CA ILE A 253 2.22 -0.96 28.10
C ILE A 253 2.80 -1.72 26.90
N TRP A 254 2.52 -3.02 26.78
CA TRP A 254 2.99 -3.81 25.65
C TRP A 254 2.41 -3.35 24.32
N VAL A 255 1.15 -2.94 24.30
CA VAL A 255 0.52 -2.34 23.12
C VAL A 255 1.27 -1.09 22.70
N GLU A 256 1.58 -0.19 23.64
CA GLU A 256 2.35 1.02 23.35
C GLU A 256 3.74 0.70 22.79
N ILE A 257 4.48 -0.22 23.43
CA ILE A 257 5.83 -0.58 22.97
C ILE A 257 5.81 -1.23 21.58
N VAL A 258 4.84 -2.12 21.32
CA VAL A 258 4.66 -2.73 20.00
C VAL A 258 4.35 -1.67 18.96
N ASN A 259 3.42 -0.75 19.25
CA ASN A 259 3.05 0.33 18.34
C ASN A 259 4.23 1.26 18.05
N LEU A 260 5.02 1.62 19.07
CA LEU A 260 6.23 2.40 18.88
C LEU A 260 7.23 1.73 17.92
N SER A 261 7.44 0.42 18.04
CA SER A 261 8.29 -0.35 17.11
C SER A 261 7.73 -0.33 15.68
N LEU A 262 6.41 -0.52 15.52
CA LEU A 262 5.76 -0.55 14.22
C LEU A 262 5.75 0.84 13.54
N GLU A 263 5.47 1.90 14.30
CA GLU A 263 5.45 3.29 13.85
C GLU A 263 6.85 3.77 13.48
N SER A 264 7.85 3.49 14.33
CA SER A 264 9.25 3.85 14.06
C SER A 264 9.93 2.96 13.01
N SER A 265 9.27 1.88 12.58
CA SER A 265 9.84 0.89 11.65
C SER A 265 11.18 0.32 12.14
N SER A 266 11.36 0.17 13.46
CA SER A 266 12.61 -0.29 14.07
C SER A 266 12.39 -1.21 15.27
N ILE A 267 13.40 -2.04 15.55
CA ILE A 267 13.49 -2.90 16.74
C ILE A 267 14.84 -2.69 17.46
N ASP A 268 15.56 -1.59 17.16
CA ASP A 268 16.95 -1.35 17.58
C ASP A 268 17.23 -1.56 19.08
N CYS A 269 16.30 -1.21 19.95
CA CYS A 269 16.45 -1.35 21.40
C CYS A 269 16.31 -2.79 21.93
N LEU A 270 15.93 -3.76 21.08
CA LEU A 270 15.62 -5.14 21.47
C LEU A 270 16.37 -6.19 20.62
N LYS A 271 17.48 -5.80 19.98
CA LYS A 271 18.26 -6.66 19.06
C LYS A 271 19.25 -7.61 19.73
N SER A 272 19.44 -7.52 21.05
CA SER A 272 20.37 -8.39 21.79
C SER A 272 19.72 -9.72 22.14
N ALA A 273 20.42 -10.82 21.87
CA ALA A 273 20.01 -12.17 22.24
C ALA A 273 21.00 -12.80 23.23
N THR A 274 20.47 -13.57 24.18
CA THR A 274 21.28 -14.38 25.08
C THR A 274 21.30 -15.81 24.61
N LEU A 275 22.46 -16.28 24.19
CA LEU A 275 22.69 -17.63 23.71
C LEU A 275 22.83 -18.58 24.90
N LEU A 276 21.93 -19.56 24.93
CA LEU A 276 22.00 -20.70 25.83
C LEU A 276 22.38 -21.94 25.01
N PRO A 277 23.58 -22.52 25.20
CA PRO A 277 23.97 -23.74 24.50
C PRO A 277 23.17 -24.93 25.02
N ILE A 278 22.33 -25.52 24.17
CA ILE A 278 21.55 -26.73 24.51
C ILE A 278 22.21 -27.95 23.91
N MET A 279 22.50 -28.95 24.73
CA MET A 279 23.14 -30.19 24.31
C MET A 279 22.20 -31.02 23.41
N LYS A 280 22.66 -31.36 22.19
CA LYS A 280 21.96 -32.19 21.20
C LYS A 280 22.45 -33.64 21.20
N LYS A 281 23.70 -33.87 21.59
CA LYS A 281 24.35 -35.20 21.67
C LYS A 281 25.13 -35.30 22.97
N LEU A 282 25.26 -36.52 23.51
CA LEU A 282 25.80 -36.82 24.85
C LEU A 282 27.27 -36.41 25.09
N ASP A 283 28.06 -36.21 24.03
CA ASP A 283 29.47 -35.82 24.15
C ASP A 283 29.59 -34.31 24.45
N THR A 284 30.02 -33.99 25.68
CA THR A 284 30.00 -32.66 26.27
C THR A 284 31.17 -31.77 25.85
N GLU A 285 32.26 -32.35 25.35
CA GLU A 285 33.51 -31.65 25.00
C GLU A 285 33.51 -31.15 23.55
N ASN A 286 32.65 -31.73 22.69
CA ASN A 286 32.53 -31.30 21.32
C ASN A 286 31.50 -30.18 21.18
N PHE A 287 31.97 -28.96 20.96
CA PHE A 287 31.11 -27.78 20.78
C PHE A 287 30.08 -27.92 19.64
N LYS A 288 30.32 -28.77 18.63
CA LYS A 288 29.35 -29.06 17.55
C LYS A 288 28.12 -29.82 18.05
N ASN A 289 28.17 -30.39 19.24
CA ASN A 289 27.04 -31.09 19.86
C ASN A 289 26.09 -30.15 20.59
N TYR A 290 26.40 -28.85 20.70
CA TYR A 290 25.49 -27.86 21.28
C TYR A 290 24.76 -27.11 20.18
N ARG A 291 23.46 -26.90 20.38
CA ARG A 291 22.66 -25.98 19.59
C ARG A 291 22.67 -24.63 20.30
N PRO A 292 23.18 -23.56 19.66
CA PRO A 292 23.03 -22.22 20.20
C PRO A 292 21.55 -21.82 20.10
N VAL A 293 20.87 -21.63 21.23
CA VAL A 293 19.50 -21.14 21.25
C VAL A 293 19.49 -19.68 21.70
N SER A 294 19.10 -18.80 20.78
CA SER A 294 18.92 -17.38 21.03
C SER A 294 17.68 -17.14 21.88
N ASN A 295 17.89 -16.71 23.12
CA ASN A 295 16.83 -16.31 24.03
C ASN A 295 16.68 -14.79 24.04
N LEU A 296 15.62 -14.32 23.39
CA LEU A 296 15.27 -12.90 23.31
C LEU A 296 14.43 -12.47 24.51
N VAL A 297 14.50 -11.20 24.90
CA VAL A 297 13.58 -10.63 25.88
C VAL A 297 12.12 -10.77 25.41
N PHE A 298 11.20 -10.91 26.35
CA PHE A 298 9.80 -11.21 26.06
C PHE A 298 9.16 -10.20 25.10
N ILE A 299 9.45 -8.91 25.29
CA ILE A 299 8.93 -7.84 24.43
C ILE A 299 9.40 -7.99 22.97
N SER A 300 10.66 -8.37 22.72
CA SER A 300 11.15 -8.65 21.36
C SER A 300 10.33 -9.77 20.72
N LYS A 301 10.14 -10.88 21.44
CA LYS A 301 9.36 -12.02 20.97
C LYS A 301 7.91 -11.64 20.68
N LEU A 302 7.34 -10.76 21.49
CA LEU A 302 5.97 -10.28 21.32
C LEU A 302 5.82 -9.46 20.03
N ILE A 303 6.73 -8.50 19.79
CA ILE A 303 6.74 -7.70 18.55
C ILE A 303 6.92 -8.62 17.35
N GLU A 304 7.92 -9.51 17.37
CA GLU A 304 8.17 -10.46 16.29
C GLU A 304 6.97 -11.36 16.02
N ARG A 305 6.23 -11.75 17.05
CA ARG A 305 5.00 -12.54 16.91
C ARG A 305 3.87 -11.75 16.25
N VAL A 306 3.69 -10.48 16.61
CA VAL A 306 2.73 -9.59 15.95
C VAL A 306 3.09 -9.48 14.47
N VAL A 307 4.35 -9.17 14.16
CA VAL A 307 4.83 -9.07 12.78
C VAL A 307 4.66 -10.38 12.00
N SER A 308 5.02 -11.51 12.60
CA SER A 308 4.90 -12.84 12.00
C SER A 308 3.44 -13.21 11.71
N ASN A 309 2.51 -12.93 12.63
CA ASN A 309 1.09 -13.20 12.40
C ASN A 309 0.53 -12.34 11.26
N ARG A 310 0.93 -11.08 11.17
CA ARG A 310 0.54 -10.16 10.09
C ARG A 310 1.13 -10.58 8.75
N LEU A 311 2.39 -11.01 8.73
CA LEU A 311 3.04 -11.59 7.56
C LEU A 311 2.31 -12.86 7.09
N ASP A 312 2.00 -13.79 7.99
CA ASP A 312 1.27 -15.01 7.63
C ASP A 312 -0.14 -14.72 7.09
N SER A 313 -0.84 -13.74 7.69
CA SER A 313 -2.11 -13.26 7.16
C SER A 313 -1.95 -12.69 5.75
N HIS A 314 -0.93 -11.85 5.53
CA HIS A 314 -0.62 -11.29 4.22
C HIS A 314 -0.33 -12.37 3.18
N MET A 315 0.52 -13.33 3.52
CA MET A 315 0.86 -14.46 2.65
C MET A 315 -0.37 -15.28 2.28
N THR A 316 -1.30 -15.46 3.23
CA THR A 316 -2.54 -16.23 3.03
C THR A 316 -3.55 -15.45 2.19
N THR A 317 -3.84 -14.20 2.55
CA THR A 317 -4.80 -13.36 1.82
C THR A 317 -4.40 -13.14 0.38
N ASN A 318 -3.11 -13.09 0.08
CA ASN A 318 -2.59 -12.84 -1.26
C ASN A 318 -2.11 -14.10 -1.99
N ASN A 319 -2.39 -15.30 -1.45
CA ASN A 319 -2.00 -16.58 -2.05
C ASN A 319 -0.50 -16.68 -2.40
N LEU A 320 0.36 -16.16 -1.53
CA LEU A 320 1.82 -16.09 -1.74
C LEU A 320 2.57 -17.31 -1.18
N HIS A 321 1.88 -18.22 -0.51
CA HIS A 321 2.49 -19.44 0.02
C HIS A 321 2.91 -20.38 -1.11
N ILE A 322 4.08 -21.00 -0.96
CA ILE A 322 4.51 -22.07 -1.86
C ILE A 322 3.55 -23.25 -1.72
N GLU A 323 3.09 -23.78 -2.85
CA GLU A 323 2.10 -24.86 -2.91
C GLU A 323 2.59 -26.10 -2.14
N TYR A 324 3.82 -26.56 -2.44
CA TYR A 324 4.41 -27.77 -1.85
C TYR A 324 5.25 -27.51 -0.59
N GLN A 325 4.97 -26.42 0.14
CA GLN A 325 5.56 -26.19 1.45
C GLN A 325 4.67 -26.76 2.56
N TYR A 326 5.20 -27.72 3.33
CA TYR A 326 4.50 -28.35 4.45
C TYR A 326 5.06 -27.96 5.82
N GLY A 327 6.32 -27.53 5.88
CA GLY A 327 6.97 -27.06 7.09
C GLY A 327 6.57 -25.62 7.43
N TYR A 328 6.34 -25.34 8.71
CA TYR A 328 6.05 -24.00 9.24
C TYR A 328 4.82 -23.30 8.62
N LYS A 329 3.89 -24.06 8.04
CA LYS A 329 2.65 -23.58 7.40
C LYS A 329 1.43 -24.07 8.19
N LYS A 330 0.44 -23.19 8.41
CA LYS A 330 -0.81 -23.59 9.10
C LYS A 330 -1.53 -24.70 8.34
N HIS A 331 -2.19 -25.59 9.07
CA HIS A 331 -2.91 -26.75 8.54
C HIS A 331 -2.07 -27.76 7.75
N HIS A 332 -0.74 -27.67 7.81
CA HIS A 332 0.18 -28.65 7.23
C HIS A 332 1.02 -29.31 8.32
N SER A 333 1.43 -30.55 8.08
CA SER A 333 2.26 -31.34 8.98
C SER A 333 3.14 -32.33 8.20
N THR A 334 4.08 -32.98 8.90
CA THR A 334 4.86 -34.08 8.32
C THR A 334 3.97 -35.22 7.84
N ALA A 335 2.83 -35.47 8.50
CA ALA A 335 1.87 -36.48 8.08
C ALA A 335 1.21 -36.11 6.74
N THR A 336 0.82 -34.84 6.55
CA THR A 336 0.22 -34.40 5.26
C THR A 336 1.22 -34.45 4.11
N LEU A 337 2.50 -34.16 4.37
CA LEU A 337 3.57 -34.32 3.39
C LEU A 337 3.75 -35.79 3.00
N LEU A 338 3.84 -36.68 4.00
CA LEU A 338 3.99 -38.12 3.77
C LEU A 338 2.81 -38.69 3.00
N LEU A 339 1.58 -38.25 3.28
CA LEU A 339 0.38 -38.68 2.57
C LEU A 339 0.46 -38.31 1.08
N LYS A 340 0.77 -37.04 0.77
CA LYS A 340 0.91 -36.57 -0.62
C LYS A 340 2.03 -37.30 -1.35
N LEU A 341 3.20 -37.38 -0.72
CA LEU A 341 4.38 -38.05 -1.29
C LEU A 341 4.08 -39.52 -1.61
N THR A 342 3.43 -40.22 -0.68
CA THR A 342 3.05 -41.63 -0.86
C THR A 342 2.05 -41.80 -2.01
N ASN A 343 1.05 -40.93 -2.10
CA ASN A 343 0.08 -40.95 -3.19
C ASN A 343 0.76 -40.73 -4.55
N ASP A 344 1.64 -39.74 -4.65
CA ASP A 344 2.34 -39.43 -5.90
C ASP A 344 3.24 -40.58 -6.36
N ILE A 345 3.89 -41.25 -5.40
CA ILE A 345 4.68 -42.45 -5.68
C ILE A 345 3.77 -43.57 -6.22
N PHE A 346 2.61 -43.83 -5.59
CA PHE A 346 1.69 -44.87 -6.05
C PHE A 346 1.09 -44.57 -7.43
N GLU A 347 0.73 -43.33 -7.74
CA GLU A 347 0.24 -42.96 -9.07
C GLU A 347 1.29 -43.19 -10.17
N LEU A 348 2.57 -42.99 -9.86
CA LEU A 348 3.67 -43.27 -10.80
C LEU A 348 3.90 -44.77 -10.96
N PHE A 349 3.76 -45.55 -9.89
CA PHE A 349 3.80 -47.02 -9.94
C PHE A 349 2.70 -47.59 -10.83
N ASP A 350 1.45 -47.13 -10.68
CA ASP A 350 0.32 -47.60 -11.51
C ASP A 350 0.52 -47.29 -13.00
N LYS A 351 1.23 -46.20 -13.31
CA LYS A 351 1.59 -45.81 -14.68
C LYS A 351 2.84 -46.53 -15.22
N ASN A 352 3.39 -47.50 -14.49
CA ASN A 352 4.66 -48.18 -14.81
C ASN A 352 5.81 -47.20 -15.13
N THR A 353 5.80 -46.02 -14.51
CA THR A 353 6.82 -45.00 -14.73
C THR A 353 7.92 -45.16 -13.67
N PRO A 354 9.20 -45.31 -14.06
CA PRO A 354 10.28 -45.39 -13.08
C PRO A 354 10.37 -44.08 -12.28
N SER A 355 10.36 -44.19 -10.96
CA SER A 355 10.38 -43.05 -10.03
C SER A 355 11.62 -43.07 -9.14
N VAL A 356 12.17 -41.88 -8.86
CA VAL A 356 13.34 -41.69 -7.99
C VAL A 356 13.02 -40.58 -6.99
N LEU A 357 13.16 -40.87 -5.69
CA LEU A 357 13.01 -39.89 -4.62
C LEU A 357 14.38 -39.36 -4.18
N MET A 358 14.58 -38.05 -4.27
CA MET A 358 15.77 -37.36 -3.77
C MET A 358 15.43 -36.59 -2.50
N LEU A 359 16.13 -36.90 -1.41
CA LEU A 359 16.01 -36.19 -0.13
C LEU A 359 17.23 -35.29 0.06
N LEU A 360 17.00 -34.00 0.31
CA LEU A 360 18.04 -32.99 0.48
C LEU A 360 17.92 -32.37 1.88
N ASP A 361 19.04 -32.22 2.56
CA ASP A 361 19.13 -31.52 3.85
C ASP A 361 20.18 -30.40 3.75
N LEU A 362 19.81 -29.20 4.19
CA LEU A 362 20.66 -28.01 4.13
C LEU A 362 21.40 -27.85 5.46
N SER A 363 22.74 -27.85 5.40
CA SER A 363 23.57 -27.61 6.58
C SER A 363 23.43 -26.17 7.07
N ALA A 364 23.11 -25.98 8.34
CA ALA A 364 23.03 -24.66 8.99
C ALA A 364 22.14 -23.65 8.22
N ALA A 365 20.96 -24.11 7.78
CA ALA A 365 20.09 -23.34 6.88
C ALA A 365 19.72 -21.93 7.39
N PHE A 366 19.54 -21.73 8.70
CA PHE A 366 19.24 -20.41 9.27
C PHE A 366 20.47 -19.50 9.39
N ASP A 367 21.64 -20.10 9.64
CA ASP A 367 22.90 -19.35 9.83
C ASP A 367 23.52 -18.92 8.50
N THR A 368 23.10 -19.53 7.39
CA THR A 368 23.63 -19.32 6.04
C THR A 368 22.76 -18.41 5.17
N ILE A 369 21.71 -17.81 5.74
CA ILE A 369 20.82 -16.91 5.01
C ILE A 369 21.56 -15.63 4.62
N ASP A 370 21.60 -15.35 3.32
CA ASP A 370 22.05 -14.06 2.79
C ASP A 370 20.98 -12.99 3.03
N GLN A 371 21.30 -12.03 3.91
CA GLN A 371 20.37 -11.00 4.35
C GLN A 371 19.92 -10.09 3.20
N GLN A 372 20.81 -9.76 2.26
CA GLN A 372 20.47 -8.89 1.13
C GLN A 372 19.54 -9.59 0.15
N LYS A 373 19.80 -10.88 -0.13
CA LYS A 373 18.89 -11.68 -0.97
C LYS A 373 17.54 -11.86 -0.30
N LEU A 374 17.49 -12.10 1.01
CA LEU A 374 16.24 -12.21 1.74
C LEU A 374 15.43 -10.91 1.65
N LEU A 375 16.03 -9.75 1.93
CA LEU A 375 15.37 -8.45 1.80
C LEU A 375 14.89 -8.21 0.36
N GLY A 376 15.71 -8.57 -0.64
CA GLY A 376 15.34 -8.55 -2.05
C GLY A 376 14.08 -9.38 -2.34
N LEU A 377 14.02 -10.63 -1.86
CA LEU A 377 12.87 -11.53 -2.01
C LEU A 377 11.61 -10.97 -1.32
N LEU A 378 11.76 -10.43 -0.11
CA LEU A 378 10.66 -9.80 0.61
C LEU A 378 10.05 -8.66 -0.23
N THR A 379 10.85 -7.85 -0.90
CA THR A 379 10.35 -6.81 -1.80
C THR A 379 9.85 -7.35 -3.14
N SER A 380 10.58 -8.26 -3.77
CA SER A 380 10.32 -8.66 -5.16
C SER A 380 9.20 -9.67 -5.30
N GLU A 381 9.11 -10.62 -4.38
CA GLU A 381 8.20 -11.78 -4.47
C GLU A 381 7.06 -11.69 -3.45
N ILE A 382 7.35 -11.23 -2.23
CA ILE A 382 6.34 -11.18 -1.16
C ILE A 382 5.56 -9.86 -1.16
N GLY A 383 6.15 -8.79 -1.68
CA GLY A 383 5.56 -7.46 -1.59
C GLY A 383 5.62 -6.93 -0.16
N ILE A 384 6.85 -6.72 0.33
CA ILE A 384 7.13 -5.96 1.54
C ILE A 384 8.00 -4.78 1.13
N MET A 385 7.49 -3.56 1.28
CA MET A 385 8.18 -2.31 0.92
C MET A 385 8.06 -1.31 2.08
N ASP A 386 8.60 -0.10 1.88
CA ASP A 386 8.51 1.05 2.78
C ASP A 386 8.82 0.76 4.26
N SER A 387 7.94 1.15 5.18
CA SER A 387 8.09 1.00 6.64
C SER A 387 8.22 -0.46 7.07
N ALA A 388 7.44 -1.35 6.44
CA ALA A 388 7.53 -2.78 6.70
C ALA A 388 8.90 -3.33 6.28
N HIS A 389 9.39 -2.95 5.10
CA HIS A 389 10.74 -3.33 4.66
C HIS A 389 11.82 -2.78 5.59
N LYS A 390 11.74 -1.50 5.97
CA LYS A 390 12.65 -0.90 6.95
C LYS A 390 12.64 -1.63 8.29
N TRP A 391 11.46 -2.07 8.73
CA TRP A 391 11.34 -2.87 9.94
C TRP A 391 12.05 -4.22 9.81
N PHE A 392 11.90 -4.93 8.67
CA PHE A 392 12.62 -6.18 8.41
C PHE A 392 14.14 -5.97 8.27
N GLU A 393 14.56 -4.89 7.62
CA GLU A 393 15.97 -4.50 7.52
C GLU A 393 16.55 -4.26 8.91
N SER A 394 15.86 -3.47 9.73
CA SER A 394 16.21 -3.30 11.14
C SER A 394 16.25 -4.67 11.86
N PHE A 395 15.24 -5.52 11.71
CA PHE A 395 15.18 -6.82 12.38
C PHE A 395 16.39 -7.72 12.06
N LEU A 396 16.90 -7.68 10.82
CA LEU A 396 17.99 -8.55 10.35
C LEU A 396 19.39 -7.98 10.61
N VAL A 397 19.55 -6.65 10.57
CA VAL A 397 20.87 -5.99 10.60
C VAL A 397 21.25 -5.53 12.01
N ASN A 398 22.56 -5.55 12.30
CA ASN A 398 23.17 -5.10 13.56
C ASN A 398 22.64 -5.82 14.82
N ARG A 399 22.26 -7.11 14.69
CA ARG A 399 21.94 -7.93 15.86
C ARG A 399 23.20 -8.26 16.65
N THR A 400 23.06 -8.26 17.97
CA THR A 400 24.13 -8.63 18.89
C THR A 400 23.73 -9.86 19.68
N GLN A 401 24.72 -10.62 20.12
CA GLN A 401 24.49 -11.79 20.94
C GLN A 401 25.53 -11.87 22.04
N ASN A 402 25.13 -12.32 23.21
CA ASN A 402 26.03 -12.69 24.29
C ASN A 402 25.80 -14.17 24.62
N VAL A 403 26.83 -14.86 25.13
CA VAL A 403 26.67 -16.23 25.63
C VAL A 403 26.55 -16.18 27.14
N LYS A 404 25.56 -16.87 27.69
CA LYS A 404 25.42 -17.05 29.14
C LYS A 404 25.78 -18.50 29.49
N ILE A 405 26.80 -18.64 30.32
CA ILE A 405 27.22 -19.91 30.89
C ILE A 405 26.83 -19.84 32.37
N ASP A 406 25.88 -20.68 32.77
CA ASP A 406 25.24 -20.68 34.09
C ASP A 406 24.64 -19.32 34.48
N TYR A 407 25.20 -18.66 35.51
CA TYR A 407 24.77 -17.36 36.04
C TYR A 407 25.64 -16.19 35.57
N CYS A 408 26.68 -16.45 34.78
CA CYS A 408 27.65 -15.47 34.36
C CYS A 408 27.34 -14.97 32.95
N ASN A 409 27.10 -13.66 32.80
CA ASN A 409 27.12 -13.04 31.47
C ASN A 409 28.56 -12.98 30.98
N SER A 410 28.80 -13.42 29.74
CA SER A 410 30.11 -13.35 29.09
C SER A 410 30.72 -11.94 29.08
N LEU A 411 29.89 -10.89 29.12
CA LEU A 411 30.32 -9.48 29.26
C LEU A 411 31.06 -9.18 30.58
N TYR A 412 30.79 -9.93 31.66
CA TYR A 412 31.42 -9.77 32.97
C TYR A 412 32.43 -10.87 33.29
N PHE A 413 32.71 -11.74 32.31
CA PHE A 413 33.71 -12.78 32.46
C PHE A 413 35.09 -12.14 32.64
N GLY A 414 35.66 -12.28 33.84
CA GLY A 414 36.97 -11.72 34.19
C GLY A 414 36.98 -10.41 35.00
N ILE A 415 35.82 -9.84 35.38
CA ILE A 415 35.79 -8.62 36.21
C ILE A 415 35.86 -8.95 37.70
N GLU A 416 36.74 -8.28 38.45
CA GLU A 416 36.85 -8.44 39.90
C GLU A 416 35.57 -8.00 40.64
N ARG A 417 35.22 -8.73 41.71
CA ARG A 417 34.09 -8.42 42.62
C ARG A 417 34.12 -7.01 43.20
N SER A 418 35.30 -6.39 43.29
CA SER A 418 35.52 -5.03 43.81
C SER A 418 34.85 -3.96 42.92
N LEU A 419 34.96 -4.10 41.60
CA LEU A 419 34.39 -3.18 40.61
C LEU A 419 32.88 -3.34 40.47
N LEU A 420 32.36 -4.57 40.55
CA LEU A 420 30.93 -4.86 40.55
C LEU A 420 30.19 -4.15 41.70
N LYS A 421 30.76 -4.13 42.90
CA LYS A 421 30.18 -3.42 44.05
C LYS A 421 30.14 -1.90 43.86
N LYS A 422 31.18 -1.32 43.23
CA LYS A 422 31.23 0.12 42.92
C LYS A 422 30.16 0.50 41.90
N LEU A 423 29.99 -0.29 40.83
CA LEU A 423 28.98 -0.05 39.81
C LEU A 423 27.56 -0.09 40.36
N GLN A 424 27.26 -1.10 41.20
CA GLN A 424 25.96 -1.22 41.86
C GLN A 424 25.66 -0.01 42.77
N SER A 425 26.68 0.51 43.46
CA SER A 425 26.53 1.69 44.32
C SER A 425 26.14 2.96 43.54
N VAL A 426 26.74 3.18 42.36
CA VAL A 426 26.42 4.31 41.48
C VAL A 426 24.99 4.21 40.94
N GLN A 427 24.58 3.02 40.48
CA GLN A 427 23.23 2.79 39.95
C GLN A 427 22.15 3.00 41.02
N ASN A 428 22.40 2.54 42.25
CA ASN A 428 21.49 2.75 43.37
C ASN A 428 21.39 4.24 43.77
N CYS A 429 22.48 5.01 43.66
CA CYS A 429 22.46 6.46 43.88
C CYS A 429 21.60 7.19 42.83
N ALA A 430 21.75 6.83 41.55
CA ALA A 430 20.98 7.43 40.46
C ALA A 430 19.48 7.16 40.60
N ALA A 431 19.09 5.93 40.95
CA ALA A 431 17.69 5.58 41.19
C ALA A 431 17.08 6.39 42.36
N ARG A 432 17.84 6.63 43.44
CA ARG A 432 17.35 7.46 44.57
C ARG A 432 17.12 8.91 44.21
N LEU A 433 17.95 9.47 43.34
CA LEU A 433 17.82 10.84 42.83
C LEU A 433 16.56 11.03 41.99
N VAL A 434 16.28 10.09 41.08
CA VAL A 434 15.14 10.17 40.16
C VAL A 434 13.81 9.99 40.89
N PHE A 435 13.75 9.05 41.84
CA PHE A 435 12.51 8.69 42.54
C PHE A 435 12.37 9.31 43.93
N LYS A 436 13.33 10.17 44.33
CA LYS A 436 13.38 10.88 45.62
C LYS A 436 13.17 9.98 46.84
N THR A 437 13.76 8.78 46.81
CA THR A 437 13.67 7.79 47.90
C THR A 437 14.79 8.00 48.92
N ARG A 438 14.49 7.79 50.22
CA ARG A 438 15.47 7.96 51.31
C ARG A 438 16.57 6.89 51.25
N ILE A 439 17.77 7.24 51.72
CA ILE A 439 18.97 6.38 51.69
C ILE A 439 18.77 5.06 52.45
N GLU A 440 17.99 5.10 53.52
CA GLU A 440 17.65 3.96 54.38
C GLU A 440 16.64 2.98 53.76
N ASN A 441 15.96 3.38 52.68
CA ASN A 441 15.03 2.50 51.98
C ASN A 441 15.80 1.58 51.00
N GLN A 442 15.46 0.29 51.04
CA GLN A 442 15.83 -0.64 49.98
C GLN A 442 15.14 -0.20 48.69
N ILE A 443 15.91 -0.09 47.61
CA ILE A 443 15.38 0.18 46.27
C ILE A 443 14.83 -1.14 45.75
N ASN A 444 13.52 -1.26 45.70
CA ASN A 444 12.79 -2.40 45.20
C ASN A 444 11.59 -1.90 44.36
N ASP A 445 10.95 -2.80 43.61
CA ASP A 445 9.90 -2.41 42.66
C ASP A 445 8.71 -1.70 43.33
N GLN A 446 8.51 -1.90 44.64
CA GLN A 446 7.45 -1.26 45.42
C GLN A 446 7.77 0.20 45.79
N THR A 447 9.04 0.59 45.87
CA THR A 447 9.43 1.97 46.24
C THR A 447 9.22 2.98 45.11
N LEU A 448 8.96 2.51 43.89
CA LEU A 448 8.94 3.32 42.66
C LEU A 448 7.52 3.70 42.19
N ALA A 449 6.46 3.17 42.82
CA ALA A 449 5.10 3.15 42.25
C ALA A 449 4.04 4.03 42.96
N GLY A 450 4.40 4.95 43.88
CA GLY A 450 3.42 5.67 44.70
C GLY A 450 3.32 7.17 44.48
N GLN A 451 2.31 7.64 43.72
CA GLN A 451 1.36 8.74 44.02
C GLN A 451 0.84 9.44 42.73
N ASN A 452 -0.47 9.32 42.50
CA ASN A 452 -1.28 10.09 41.54
C ASN A 452 -1.90 11.33 42.23
N ASN A 453 -2.14 12.40 41.46
CA ASN A 453 -3.36 13.23 41.57
C ASN A 453 -3.54 14.20 40.38
N SER A 454 -4.80 14.57 40.14
CA SER A 454 -5.46 14.93 38.87
C SER A 454 -6.07 16.35 38.81
N LYS A 455 -6.51 16.78 37.60
CA LYS A 455 -7.54 17.83 37.21
C LYS A 455 -7.02 19.27 37.00
N GLU A 456 -7.53 20.15 36.11
CA GLU A 456 -8.71 20.34 35.21
C GLU A 456 -8.37 21.53 34.24
N ILE A 457 -8.96 21.76 33.04
CA ILE A 457 -10.04 22.73 32.68
C ILE A 457 -10.15 22.70 31.11
N HIS A 458 -11.23 22.28 30.44
CA HIS A 458 -12.48 22.98 30.01
C HIS A 458 -12.42 23.97 28.80
N ALA A 459 -12.99 23.54 27.66
CA ALA A 459 -13.87 24.25 26.68
C ALA A 459 -13.41 25.46 25.80
N LYS A 460 -13.49 25.27 24.45
CA LYS A 460 -13.97 26.17 23.34
C LYS A 460 -13.34 25.74 22.01
N ALA A 461 -13.93 25.80 20.81
CA ALA A 461 -15.17 26.40 20.35
C ALA A 461 -15.61 25.69 19.06
N THR A 462 -16.90 25.38 19.03
CA THR A 462 -17.71 25.08 17.85
C THR A 462 -18.00 26.40 17.13
N GLU A 463 -17.28 26.70 16.06
CA GLU A 463 -17.67 27.73 15.08
C GLU A 463 -16.77 27.60 13.84
N LEU A 464 -17.35 27.68 12.63
CA LEU A 464 -16.73 27.68 11.28
C LEU A 464 -17.13 26.51 10.35
N SER A 465 -18.40 26.08 10.35
CA SER A 465 -19.01 25.31 9.27
C SER A 465 -20.13 26.09 8.57
N ARG A 466 -19.87 27.36 8.24
CA ARG A 466 -20.73 28.19 7.39
C ARG A 466 -19.84 28.98 6.44
N GLN A 467 -20.26 29.02 5.17
CA GLN A 467 -19.63 29.61 3.97
C GLN A 467 -18.75 28.59 3.24
N SER A 468 -18.97 28.23 1.97
CA SER A 468 -19.64 28.96 0.88
C SER A 468 -20.19 27.99 -0.19
N ARG A 469 -21.44 28.25 -0.59
CA ARG A 469 -22.09 27.77 -1.82
C ARG A 469 -21.73 28.71 -2.97
N GLY A 470 -21.53 28.19 -4.19
CA GLY A 470 -21.62 28.98 -5.43
C GLY A 470 -20.93 28.33 -6.65
N PRO A 471 -21.59 28.26 -7.83
CA PRO A 471 -21.08 27.61 -9.04
C PRO A 471 -20.22 28.59 -9.87
N ALA A 472 -19.07 28.14 -10.40
CA ALA A 472 -18.20 28.99 -11.22
C ALA A 472 -17.95 28.37 -12.60
N SER A 473 -18.13 29.17 -13.66
CA SER A 473 -18.02 28.86 -15.09
C SER A 473 -16.58 28.65 -15.58
N TYR A 474 -15.79 27.91 -14.82
CA TYR A 474 -14.37 27.66 -15.06
C TYR A 474 -14.13 26.15 -14.96
N THR A 475 -13.39 25.61 -15.92
CA THR A 475 -12.88 24.23 -15.88
C THR A 475 -11.37 24.28 -15.83
N GLU A 476 -10.71 23.16 -15.54
CA GLU A 476 -9.28 23.14 -15.26
C GLU A 476 -8.62 21.94 -15.96
N LEU A 477 -7.40 22.14 -16.43
CA LEU A 477 -6.49 21.02 -16.68
C LEU A 477 -5.67 20.79 -15.43
N PHE A 478 -5.54 19.54 -15.02
CA PHE A 478 -4.83 19.18 -13.81
C PHE A 478 -3.56 18.41 -14.18
N LYS A 479 -2.38 18.96 -13.86
CA LYS A 479 -1.09 18.34 -14.10
C LYS A 479 -0.52 17.79 -12.79
N VAL A 480 -0.16 16.52 -12.78
CA VAL A 480 0.51 15.85 -11.67
C VAL A 480 1.90 15.46 -12.12
N GLN A 481 2.91 15.89 -11.37
CA GLN A 481 4.29 15.45 -11.58
C GLN A 481 4.57 14.31 -10.61
N LEU A 482 4.91 13.15 -11.16
CA LEU A 482 5.18 11.92 -10.41
C LEU A 482 6.67 11.62 -10.38
N THR A 483 7.10 11.05 -9.26
CA THR A 483 8.39 10.38 -9.09
C THR A 483 8.15 8.94 -8.66
N LYS A 484 9.19 8.10 -8.61
CA LYS A 484 9.09 6.75 -8.04
C LYS A 484 8.61 6.71 -6.59
N THR A 485 8.75 7.80 -5.84
CA THR A 485 8.35 7.91 -4.44
C THR A 485 6.95 8.50 -4.24
N GLY A 486 6.26 8.89 -5.32
CA GLY A 486 4.91 9.45 -5.27
C GLY A 486 4.77 10.79 -6.01
N ILE A 487 3.73 11.53 -5.67
CA ILE A 487 3.46 12.86 -6.25
C ILE A 487 4.53 13.84 -5.75
N LYS A 488 5.27 14.44 -6.68
CA LYS A 488 6.26 15.49 -6.39
C LYS A 488 5.58 16.85 -6.23
N SER A 489 4.65 17.15 -7.14
CA SER A 489 3.90 18.41 -7.19
C SER A 489 2.68 18.25 -8.08
N ALA A 490 1.66 19.08 -7.84
CA ALA A 490 0.46 19.13 -8.66
C ALA A 490 0.13 20.59 -9.00
N TYR A 491 -0.43 20.79 -10.19
CA TYR A 491 -0.77 22.10 -10.72
C TYR A 491 -2.11 22.05 -11.42
N PHE A 492 -2.83 23.15 -11.44
CA PHE A 492 -4.01 23.32 -12.29
C PHE A 492 -3.82 24.51 -13.24
N LEU A 493 -4.42 24.42 -14.42
CA LEU A 493 -4.47 25.48 -15.41
C LEU A 493 -5.93 25.88 -15.61
N PRO A 494 -6.33 27.11 -15.21
CA PRO A 494 -7.68 27.60 -15.45
C PRO A 494 -7.97 27.73 -16.95
N VAL A 495 -9.02 27.03 -17.38
CA VAL A 495 -9.51 27.00 -18.75
C VAL A 495 -10.91 27.60 -18.80
N ARG A 496 -11.13 28.44 -19.80
CA ARG A 496 -12.42 29.02 -20.11
C ARG A 496 -12.91 28.46 -21.44
N VAL A 497 -14.16 28.04 -21.46
CA VAL A 497 -14.83 27.67 -22.71
C VAL A 497 -15.26 28.95 -23.44
N PHE A 498 -14.83 29.10 -24.69
CA PHE A 498 -15.10 30.28 -25.52
C PHE A 498 -15.60 29.83 -26.91
N GLY A 499 -16.60 30.53 -27.44
CA GLY A 499 -17.04 30.37 -28.82
C GLY A 499 -16.29 31.31 -29.75
N ASP A 500 -15.59 30.78 -30.75
CA ASP A 500 -14.90 31.60 -31.75
C ASP A 500 -15.87 32.24 -32.76
N LYS A 501 -15.34 33.11 -33.65
CA LYS A 501 -16.14 33.80 -34.67
C LYS A 501 -16.78 32.86 -35.70
N ASN A 502 -16.32 31.61 -35.78
CA ASN A 502 -16.83 30.58 -36.68
C ASN A 502 -17.87 29.68 -35.99
N GLY A 503 -18.14 29.89 -34.70
CA GLY A 503 -19.07 29.11 -33.90
C GLY A 503 -18.45 27.88 -33.22
N CYS A 504 -17.13 27.72 -33.26
CA CYS A 504 -16.42 26.66 -32.55
C CYS A 504 -16.37 26.96 -31.05
N ILE A 505 -16.99 26.10 -30.24
CA ILE A 505 -16.86 26.15 -28.78
C ILE A 505 -15.59 25.39 -28.40
N GLN A 506 -14.59 26.12 -27.92
CA GLN A 506 -13.26 25.60 -27.61
C GLN A 506 -12.83 25.97 -26.18
N PRO A 507 -12.24 25.04 -25.42
CA PRO A 507 -11.55 25.36 -24.19
C PRO A 507 -10.27 26.13 -24.52
N LYS A 508 -10.08 27.30 -23.89
CA LYS A 508 -8.86 28.11 -24.00
C LYS A 508 -8.34 28.49 -22.60
N PRO A 509 -7.04 28.36 -22.32
CA PRO A 509 -6.45 28.86 -21.08
C PRO A 509 -6.73 30.35 -20.88
N LYS A 510 -7.03 30.77 -19.65
CA LYS A 510 -7.27 32.19 -19.30
C LYS A 510 -6.02 33.04 -19.54
N VAL A 511 -4.86 32.49 -19.15
CA VAL A 511 -3.52 33.01 -19.44
C VAL A 511 -2.71 31.80 -19.90
N GLU A 512 -2.00 31.92 -21.02
CA GLU A 512 -1.23 30.80 -21.57
C GLU A 512 -0.13 30.39 -20.59
N ASP A 513 0.04 29.07 -20.39
CA ASP A 513 1.10 28.44 -19.61
C ASP A 513 1.20 28.88 -18.12
N ASN A 514 0.18 29.58 -17.59
CA ASN A 514 0.10 29.97 -16.17
C ASN A 514 -0.47 28.84 -15.30
N TRP A 515 0.36 27.81 -15.08
CA TRP A 515 0.06 26.72 -14.14
C TRP A 515 0.13 27.22 -12.70
N ILE A 516 -0.94 27.01 -11.94
CA ILE A 516 -1.04 27.36 -10.52
C ILE A 516 -0.73 26.11 -9.72
N GLU A 517 0.23 26.18 -8.80
CA GLU A 517 0.56 25.07 -7.90
C GLU A 517 -0.57 24.83 -6.90
N VAL A 518 -1.03 23.59 -6.81
CA VAL A 518 -2.08 23.17 -5.87
C VAL A 518 -1.57 23.36 -4.45
N CYS A 519 -2.31 24.09 -3.62
CA CYS A 519 -1.86 24.47 -2.27
C CYS A 519 -0.55 25.28 -2.22
N GLY A 520 -0.16 25.89 -3.35
CA GLY A 520 0.94 26.85 -3.41
C GLY A 520 0.49 28.25 -2.99
N PRO A 521 1.43 29.22 -2.94
CA PRO A 521 1.13 30.61 -2.54
C PRO A 521 0.11 31.36 -3.41
N GLN A 522 -0.24 30.80 -4.56
CA GLN A 522 -1.19 31.36 -5.54
C GLN A 522 -2.56 30.67 -5.53
N ASP A 523 -2.76 29.66 -4.68
CA ASP A 523 -4.02 28.92 -4.53
C ASP A 523 -4.76 29.37 -3.26
N ASP A 524 -5.65 30.34 -3.43
CA ASP A 524 -6.47 30.90 -2.34
C ASP A 524 -7.53 29.92 -1.80
N ASN A 525 -7.73 28.76 -2.45
CA ASN A 525 -8.77 27.78 -2.13
C ASN A 525 -8.23 26.55 -1.40
N CYS A 526 -6.93 26.48 -1.09
CA CYS A 526 -6.36 25.33 -0.41
C CYS A 526 -6.87 25.23 1.04
N TYR A 527 -7.85 24.34 1.24
CA TYR A 527 -8.37 23.99 2.56
C TYR A 527 -7.51 22.87 3.17
N VAL A 528 -6.68 23.20 4.16
CA VAL A 528 -6.00 22.19 4.99
C VAL A 528 -7.02 21.63 5.99
N PRO A 529 -7.40 20.35 5.93
CA PRO A 529 -8.33 19.77 6.90
C PRO A 529 -7.70 19.85 8.30
N ARG A 530 -8.44 20.39 9.27
CA ARG A 530 -7.99 20.36 10.66
C ARG A 530 -7.90 18.90 11.13
N PRO A 531 -6.89 18.51 11.93
CA PRO A 531 -6.81 17.16 12.48
C PRO A 531 -8.10 16.83 13.24
N GLY A 532 -8.85 15.82 12.78
CA GLY A 532 -10.09 15.37 13.41
C GLY A 532 -11.39 15.59 12.62
N SER A 533 -11.36 16.16 11.43
CA SER A 533 -12.55 16.11 10.54
C SER A 533 -12.75 14.70 9.99
N PRO A 534 -13.99 14.16 10.00
CA PRO A 534 -14.28 12.84 9.43
C PRO A 534 -13.98 12.88 7.93
N GLN A 535 -13.14 11.94 7.47
CA GLN A 535 -12.86 11.73 6.05
C GLN A 535 -14.09 11.09 5.41
N TYR A 536 -14.68 11.76 4.41
CA TYR A 536 -15.70 11.20 3.53
C TYR A 536 -15.07 10.25 2.51
#